data_AF-A0A923H8N8-F1
#
_entry.id   AF-A0A923H8N8-F1
#
_cell.length_a   1.000
_cell.length_b   1.000
_cell.length_c   1.000
_cell.angle_alpha   90.00
_cell.angle_beta   90.00
_cell.angle_gamma   90.00
#
_symmetry.space_group_name_H-M   'P 1'
#
loop_
_entity.id
_entity.type
_entity.pdbx_description
1 polymer ?
#
loop_
_entity_poly.entity_id
_entity_poly.type
_entity_poly.pdbx_seq_one_letter_code
_entity_poly.pdbx_strand_id
1 'polypeptide(L)'
;MKTLVNISRILVGVLFIFSGFIKLNDPLGFSYKLQEYFSPDVLNIPFLEPYALLISVFVVVFEVVLGVFLLIGYKPKFTVWSLLLMIVFFTFLTFYAAYFEKVKDCGCFGDFLKLKPWESFGKDVVLLIFILILFFGVKHIKPIFGKLPTTVLALLGFIFSLWFGYHVLMHLPAIDFRAYAIGKNIKEGMTIPEDAPKPEQEYSWKFNVNGEEKVIVTNGSYPSVDGEFIGVETKVIQEGYTPPVVDFSIESADEDLTEYFLRQDNLIVVVSYSLEKIEVDGALKLKALQKEARRNNYQIIGLTASGEEAKNRINEAYEIDFDWYLCDEKALKTVVRSNPGILELDSGTVMQKVHWNDLEDLELPTMPSKINVELKNELNRIYELDQGVRNIYFSKTDEQRKALALKLDLPVKNSEEGYMKLWDSIDADNLFKVEKIIKKHGYPGKSLVGEPANESVFYVIQHSPKIDEYILLIEKATNAGELPFPLWAKMKDRHLMGQGKPQIYGTQGTVLNQKSNPVNIIWPIENVGAVDSLRLQVGFTSTVEENGKRMFGDDFRFKSYSLQDVKRIEKEHPWIIQILKDIKI
;
A
#
# COMPACT_ATOMS: atom_id res chain seq x y z
N MET A 1 4.14 -19.53 57.99
CA MET A 1 3.42 -20.21 56.89
C MET A 1 2.22 -19.41 56.36
N LYS A 2 1.19 -19.12 57.16
CA LYS A 2 -0.03 -18.40 56.68
C LYS A 2 0.25 -17.04 56.01
N THR A 3 1.08 -16.19 56.62
CA THR A 3 1.44 -14.87 56.06
C THR A 3 2.19 -15.01 54.74
N LEU A 4 3.14 -15.95 54.67
CA LEU A 4 3.92 -16.23 53.47
C LEU A 4 3.01 -16.70 52.33
N VAL A 5 2.06 -17.61 52.59
CA VAL A 5 1.06 -18.05 51.59
C VAL A 5 0.22 -16.88 51.07
N ASN A 6 -0.21 -15.96 51.95
CA ASN A 6 -1.00 -14.81 51.51
C ASN A 6 -0.19 -13.82 50.67
N ILE A 7 1.07 -13.57 51.03
CA ILE A 7 1.97 -12.74 50.23
C ILE A 7 2.20 -13.39 48.86
N SER A 8 2.57 -14.68 48.81
CA SER A 8 2.73 -15.43 47.56
C SER A 8 1.46 -15.41 46.73
N ARG A 9 0.28 -15.54 47.36
CA ARG A 9 -1.02 -15.55 46.68
C ARG A 9 -1.29 -14.23 45.96
N ILE A 10 -1.04 -13.10 46.63
CA ILE A 10 -1.22 -11.78 46.04
C ILE A 10 -0.22 -11.56 44.91
N LEU A 11 1.06 -11.82 45.14
CA LEU A 11 2.12 -11.61 44.15
C LEU A 11 1.90 -12.45 42.89
N VAL A 12 1.73 -13.77 43.06
CA VAL A 12 1.50 -14.69 41.93
C VAL A 12 0.17 -14.38 41.25
N GLY A 13 -0.90 -14.14 42.01
CA GLY A 13 -2.21 -13.88 41.44
C GLY A 13 -2.25 -12.59 40.61
N VAL A 14 -1.68 -11.49 41.13
CA VAL A 14 -1.60 -10.22 40.39
C VAL A 14 -0.71 -10.36 39.16
N LEU A 15 0.44 -11.03 39.28
CA LEU A 15 1.35 -11.18 38.15
C LEU A 15 0.74 -12.02 37.02
N PHE A 16 0.05 -13.11 37.33
CA PHE A 16 -0.61 -13.96 36.32
C PHE A 16 -1.78 -13.22 35.67
N ILE A 17 -2.56 -12.43 36.43
CA ILE A 17 -3.61 -11.59 35.83
C ILE A 17 -2.98 -10.55 34.91
N PHE A 18 -1.93 -9.86 35.35
CA PHE A 18 -1.28 -8.82 34.56
C PHE A 18 -0.62 -9.39 33.30
N SER A 19 0.21 -10.42 33.44
CA SER A 19 0.87 -11.10 32.31
C SER A 19 -0.14 -11.72 31.35
N GLY A 20 -1.15 -12.41 31.89
CA GLY A 20 -2.24 -12.97 31.10
C GLY A 20 -3.04 -11.88 30.38
N PHE A 21 -3.36 -10.76 31.03
CA PHE A 21 -4.12 -9.68 30.39
C PHE A 21 -3.35 -9.01 29.27
N ILE A 22 -2.03 -8.80 29.42
CA ILE A 22 -1.19 -8.25 28.36
C ILE A 22 -1.18 -9.18 27.15
N LYS A 23 -1.05 -10.51 27.35
CA LYS A 23 -1.17 -11.47 26.25
C LYS A 23 -2.60 -11.54 25.70
N LEU A 24 -3.63 -11.32 26.53
CA LEU A 24 -5.03 -11.39 26.12
C LEU A 24 -5.45 -10.17 25.30
N ASN A 25 -4.76 -9.05 25.47
CA ASN A 25 -4.90 -7.87 24.64
C ASN A 25 -4.32 -8.08 23.23
N ASP A 26 -3.35 -8.99 23.06
CA ASP A 26 -2.79 -9.37 21.75
C ASP A 26 -2.53 -10.89 21.63
N PRO A 27 -3.60 -11.72 21.58
CA PRO A 27 -3.46 -13.17 21.49
C PRO A 27 -2.91 -13.61 20.13
N LEU A 28 -3.10 -12.81 19.09
CA LEU A 28 -2.54 -13.05 17.77
C LEU A 28 -1.02 -12.92 17.80
N GLY A 29 -0.48 -11.86 18.42
CA GLY A 29 0.95 -11.70 18.66
C GLY A 29 1.57 -12.85 19.45
N PHE A 30 0.91 -13.30 20.54
CA PHE A 30 1.37 -14.47 21.28
C PHE A 30 1.31 -15.76 20.44
N SER A 31 0.34 -15.90 19.54
CA SER A 31 0.26 -17.06 18.64
C SER A 31 1.44 -17.14 17.67
N TYR A 32 1.94 -15.99 17.18
CA TYR A 32 3.13 -15.96 16.34
C TYR A 32 4.38 -16.41 17.11
N LYS A 33 4.48 -16.06 18.39
CA LYS A 33 5.55 -16.59 19.27
C LYS A 33 5.44 -18.11 19.43
N LEU A 34 4.24 -18.65 19.61
CA LEU A 34 4.05 -20.10 19.65
C LEU A 34 4.45 -20.77 18.33
N GLN A 35 4.17 -20.16 17.17
CA GLN A 35 4.64 -20.66 15.88
C GLN A 35 6.16 -20.69 15.80
N GLU A 36 6.86 -19.65 16.28
CA GLU A 36 8.33 -19.66 16.39
C GLU A 36 8.82 -20.84 17.23
N TYR A 37 8.19 -21.12 18.37
CA TYR A 37 8.53 -22.29 19.20
C TYR A 37 8.24 -23.64 18.51
N PHE A 38 7.17 -23.75 17.73
CA PHE A 38 6.79 -24.99 17.05
C PHE A 38 7.62 -25.29 15.81
N SER A 39 8.31 -24.28 15.28
CA SER A 39 9.12 -24.37 14.07
C SER A 39 10.20 -25.46 14.14
N PRO A 40 10.65 -25.98 12.98
CA PRO A 40 11.73 -26.98 12.88
C PRO A 40 13.01 -26.61 13.63
N ASP A 41 13.32 -25.31 13.68
CA ASP A 41 14.58 -24.82 14.25
C ASP A 41 14.57 -24.75 15.79
N VAL A 42 13.39 -24.80 16.42
CA VAL A 42 13.20 -24.70 17.88
C VAL A 42 12.78 -26.04 18.48
N LEU A 43 11.48 -26.36 18.53
CA LEU A 43 11.00 -27.64 19.09
C LEU A 43 10.73 -28.72 18.05
N ASN A 44 10.74 -28.37 16.76
CA ASN A 44 10.49 -29.28 15.63
C ASN A 44 9.15 -30.04 15.74
N ILE A 45 8.08 -29.28 16.00
CA ILE A 45 6.70 -29.78 16.11
C ILE A 45 5.73 -28.96 15.24
N PRO A 46 6.01 -28.81 13.94
CA PRO A 46 5.28 -27.89 13.05
C PRO A 46 3.79 -28.24 12.89
N PHE A 47 3.39 -29.48 13.21
CA PHE A 47 1.98 -29.89 13.18
C PHE A 47 1.08 -29.09 14.15
N LEU A 48 1.66 -28.39 15.13
CA LEU A 48 0.95 -27.50 16.06
C LEU A 48 0.80 -26.06 15.56
N GLU A 49 1.54 -25.64 14.54
CA GLU A 49 1.49 -24.28 13.99
C GLU A 49 0.08 -23.85 13.55
N PRO A 50 -0.74 -24.70 12.88
CA PRO A 50 -2.12 -24.34 12.53
C PRO A 50 -3.03 -24.12 13.74
N TYR A 51 -2.68 -24.72 14.89
CA TYR A 51 -3.44 -24.62 16.12
C TYR A 51 -2.90 -23.53 17.06
N ALA A 52 -1.84 -22.83 16.69
CA ALA A 52 -1.15 -21.87 17.55
C ALA A 52 -2.08 -20.75 18.08
N LEU A 53 -3.01 -20.25 17.25
CA LEU A 53 -3.97 -19.23 17.69
C LEU A 53 -4.95 -19.78 18.74
N LEU A 54 -5.48 -20.99 18.53
CA LEU A 54 -6.37 -21.65 19.49
C LEU A 54 -5.65 -21.90 20.83
N ILE A 55 -4.41 -22.38 20.76
CA ILE A 55 -3.56 -22.63 21.94
C ILE A 55 -3.26 -21.31 22.66
N SER A 56 -2.91 -20.25 21.92
CA SER A 56 -2.67 -18.92 22.45
C SER A 56 -3.85 -18.42 23.28
N VAL A 57 -5.05 -18.38 22.69
CA VAL A 57 -6.27 -17.92 23.38
C VAL A 57 -6.55 -18.78 24.61
N PHE A 58 -6.45 -20.11 24.50
CA PHE A 58 -6.67 -21.02 25.62
C PHE A 58 -5.72 -20.76 26.79
N VAL A 59 -4.41 -20.73 26.52
CA VAL A 59 -3.37 -20.57 27.54
C VAL A 59 -3.52 -19.23 28.24
N VAL A 60 -3.77 -18.17 27.48
CA VAL A 60 -3.87 -16.81 28.01
C VAL A 60 -5.13 -16.61 28.84
N VAL A 61 -6.29 -17.09 28.37
CA VAL A 61 -7.53 -17.07 29.15
C VAL A 61 -7.35 -17.89 30.44
N PHE A 62 -6.71 -19.05 30.34
CA PHE A 62 -6.43 -19.90 31.48
C PHE A 62 -5.52 -19.21 32.50
N GLU A 63 -4.49 -18.49 32.05
CA GLU A 63 -3.58 -17.72 32.90
C GLU A 63 -4.31 -16.64 33.71
N VAL A 64 -5.12 -15.80 33.04
CA VAL A 64 -5.92 -14.76 33.70
C VAL A 64 -6.89 -15.38 34.71
N VAL A 65 -7.59 -16.44 34.32
CA VAL A 65 -8.61 -17.11 35.14
C VAL A 65 -7.98 -17.75 36.38
N LEU A 66 -6.83 -18.41 36.23
CA LEU A 66 -6.11 -18.97 37.38
C LEU A 66 -5.59 -17.89 38.33
N GLY A 67 -5.13 -16.76 37.79
CA GLY A 67 -4.75 -15.59 38.60
C GLY A 67 -5.93 -15.07 39.43
N VAL A 68 -7.10 -14.89 38.79
CA VAL A 68 -8.35 -14.50 39.48
C VAL A 68 -8.75 -15.54 40.53
N PHE A 69 -8.74 -16.82 40.18
CA PHE A 69 -9.11 -17.92 41.08
C PHE A 69 -8.20 -17.95 42.31
N LEU A 70 -6.90 -17.72 42.11
CA LEU A 70 -5.93 -17.66 43.20
C LEU A 70 -6.24 -16.48 44.12
N LEU A 71 -6.50 -15.28 43.57
CA LEU A 71 -6.82 -14.10 44.37
C LEU A 71 -8.11 -14.24 45.17
N ILE A 72 -9.20 -14.75 44.58
CA ILE A 72 -10.48 -14.91 45.29
C ILE A 72 -10.54 -16.19 46.14
N GLY A 73 -9.63 -17.14 45.93
CA GLY A 73 -9.54 -18.40 46.67
C GLY A 73 -10.52 -19.45 46.18
N TYR A 74 -10.86 -19.41 44.89
CA TYR A 74 -11.75 -20.37 44.25
C TYR A 74 -11.00 -21.66 43.91
N LYS A 75 -11.58 -22.82 44.28
CA LYS A 75 -11.04 -24.18 44.07
C LYS A 75 -9.50 -24.27 44.24
N PRO A 76 -8.95 -23.93 45.41
CA PRO A 76 -7.51 -23.71 45.60
C PRO A 76 -6.61 -24.90 45.24
N LYS A 77 -7.08 -26.14 45.44
CA LYS A 77 -6.33 -27.34 45.02
C LYS A 77 -6.15 -27.40 43.50
N PHE A 78 -7.23 -27.20 42.75
CA PHE A 78 -7.18 -27.16 41.29
C PHE A 78 -6.28 -26.03 40.82
N THR A 79 -6.52 -24.81 41.31
CA THR A 79 -5.79 -23.61 40.91
C THR A 79 -4.28 -23.74 41.12
N VAL A 80 -3.85 -24.18 42.31
CA VAL A 80 -2.41 -24.29 42.61
C VAL A 80 -1.74 -25.43 41.85
N TRP A 81 -2.42 -26.56 41.62
CA TRP A 81 -1.89 -27.63 40.77
C TRP A 81 -1.75 -27.19 39.31
N SER A 82 -2.74 -26.49 38.77
CA SER A 82 -2.68 -25.96 37.41
C SER A 82 -1.60 -24.90 37.24
N LEU A 83 -1.45 -23.98 38.21
CA LEU A 83 -0.36 -23.00 38.22
C LEU A 83 1.01 -23.67 38.27
N LEU A 84 1.17 -24.72 39.10
CA LEU A 84 2.42 -25.48 39.19
C LEU A 84 2.76 -26.17 37.86
N LEU A 85 1.80 -26.84 37.23
CA LEU A 85 2.03 -27.49 35.94
C LEU A 85 2.43 -26.46 34.87
N MET A 86 1.73 -25.34 34.82
CA MET A 86 1.96 -24.31 33.82
C MET A 86 3.32 -23.61 34.01
N ILE A 87 3.70 -23.27 35.25
CA ILE A 87 5.00 -22.65 35.49
C ILE A 87 6.15 -23.62 35.25
N VAL A 88 6.00 -24.92 35.57
CA VAL A 88 7.03 -25.93 35.26
C VAL A 88 7.22 -26.05 33.75
N PHE A 89 6.12 -26.09 32.99
CA PHE A 89 6.16 -26.11 31.53
C PHE A 89 6.85 -24.86 30.95
N PHE A 90 6.45 -23.65 31.38
CA PHE A 90 7.08 -22.42 30.91
C PHE A 90 8.54 -22.29 31.33
N THR A 91 8.89 -22.71 32.56
CA THR A 91 10.29 -22.75 33.03
C THR A 91 11.14 -23.63 32.12
N PHE A 92 10.60 -24.78 31.67
CA PHE A 92 11.30 -25.63 30.71
C PHE A 92 11.47 -24.94 29.35
N LEU A 93 10.42 -24.29 28.83
CA LEU A 93 10.50 -23.57 27.55
C LEU A 93 11.48 -22.39 27.60
N THR A 94 11.45 -21.60 28.68
CA THR A 94 12.35 -20.44 28.85
C THR A 94 13.79 -20.90 29.07
N PHE A 95 14.01 -22.01 29.77
CA PHE A 95 15.33 -22.64 29.84
C PHE A 95 15.82 -23.12 28.47
N TYR A 96 14.98 -23.84 27.72
CA TYR A 96 15.33 -24.32 26.39
C TYR A 96 15.72 -23.17 25.46
N ALA A 97 14.90 -22.11 25.44
CA ALA A 97 15.16 -20.88 24.69
C ALA A 97 16.51 -20.24 25.07
N ALA A 98 16.81 -20.16 26.38
CA ALA A 98 18.01 -19.52 26.89
C ALA A 98 19.28 -20.34 26.67
N TYR A 99 19.18 -21.67 26.80
CA TYR A 99 20.34 -22.56 26.69
C TYR A 99 20.75 -22.82 25.24
N PHE A 100 19.78 -22.96 24.33
CA PHE A 100 20.05 -23.25 22.92
C PHE A 100 20.04 -21.99 22.03
N GLU A 101 19.85 -20.80 22.62
CA GLU A 101 19.84 -19.49 21.93
C GLU A 101 18.89 -19.44 20.71
N LYS A 102 17.76 -20.14 20.81
CA LYS A 102 16.85 -20.37 19.68
C LYS A 102 15.85 -19.25 19.42
N VAL A 103 15.53 -18.43 20.43
CA VAL A 103 14.55 -17.34 20.33
C VAL A 103 15.06 -16.09 21.04
N LYS A 104 14.75 -14.92 20.48
CA LYS A 104 15.20 -13.62 21.01
C LYS A 104 14.42 -13.17 22.25
N ASP A 105 13.14 -13.54 22.34
CA ASP A 105 12.27 -13.22 23.46
C ASP A 105 11.27 -14.37 23.73
N CYS A 106 10.83 -14.50 24.99
CA CYS A 106 9.94 -15.60 25.40
C CYS A 106 8.43 -15.25 25.37
N GLY A 107 8.05 -14.04 24.92
CA GLY A 107 6.65 -13.62 24.80
C GLY A 107 5.82 -13.52 26.08
N CYS A 108 6.41 -13.66 27.28
CA CYS A 108 5.67 -13.64 28.56
C CYS A 108 4.85 -12.35 28.80
N PHE A 109 5.31 -11.20 28.33
CA PHE A 109 4.59 -9.92 28.45
C PHE A 109 4.29 -9.31 27.07
N GLY A 110 4.24 -10.13 26.01
CA GLY A 110 4.04 -9.65 24.64
C GLY A 110 4.97 -8.47 24.29
N ASP A 111 4.43 -7.49 23.58
CA ASP A 111 5.17 -6.29 23.18
C ASP A 111 5.30 -5.22 24.29
N PHE A 112 4.65 -5.40 25.46
CA PHE A 112 4.79 -4.47 26.59
C PHE A 112 6.20 -4.51 27.19
N LEU A 113 6.77 -5.71 27.34
CA LEU A 113 8.10 -5.89 27.91
C LEU A 113 8.78 -7.13 27.31
N LYS A 114 9.79 -6.90 26.46
CA LYS A 114 10.61 -7.97 25.86
C LYS A 114 11.74 -8.31 26.83
N LEU A 115 11.62 -9.45 27.50
CA LEU A 115 12.65 -9.99 28.39
C LEU A 115 13.60 -10.90 27.61
N LYS A 116 14.90 -10.80 27.90
CA LYS A 116 15.88 -11.75 27.38
C LYS A 116 15.57 -13.17 27.89
N PRO A 117 15.97 -14.23 27.17
CA PRO A 117 15.66 -15.60 27.57
C PRO A 117 16.08 -15.95 29.01
N TRP A 118 17.30 -15.55 29.41
CA TRP A 118 17.80 -15.76 30.78
C TRP A 118 17.04 -14.97 31.85
N GLU A 119 16.59 -13.76 31.54
CA GLU A 119 15.76 -12.96 32.45
C GLU A 119 14.36 -13.60 32.62
N SER A 120 13.78 -14.09 31.53
CA SER A 120 12.50 -14.78 31.56
C SER A 120 12.58 -16.10 32.33
N PHE A 121 13.64 -16.88 32.15
CA PHE A 121 13.90 -18.08 32.94
C PHE A 121 14.04 -17.77 34.43
N GLY A 122 14.83 -16.75 34.79
CA GLY A 122 14.99 -16.31 36.17
C GLY A 122 13.67 -15.93 36.83
N LYS A 123 12.82 -15.17 36.11
CA LYS A 123 11.45 -14.85 36.56
C LYS A 123 10.63 -16.10 36.84
N ASP A 124 10.66 -17.08 35.94
CA ASP A 124 9.87 -18.30 36.08
C ASP A 124 10.33 -19.17 37.26
N VAL A 125 11.64 -19.24 37.51
CA VAL A 125 12.20 -19.91 38.70
C VAL A 125 11.74 -19.22 40.00
N VAL A 126 11.77 -17.88 40.05
CA VAL A 126 11.26 -17.12 41.20
C VAL A 126 9.77 -17.39 41.41
N LEU A 127 8.97 -17.41 40.34
CA LEU A 127 7.55 -17.73 40.41
C LEU A 127 7.29 -19.17 40.85
N LEU A 128 8.10 -20.12 40.38
CA LEU A 128 8.05 -21.51 40.80
C LEU A 128 8.26 -21.62 42.32
N ILE A 129 9.20 -20.88 42.90
CA ILE A 129 9.41 -20.86 44.37
C ILE A 129 8.15 -20.36 45.09
N PHE A 130 7.56 -19.25 44.64
CA PHE A 130 6.32 -18.74 45.23
C PHE A 130 5.15 -19.72 45.08
N ILE A 131 5.04 -20.41 43.94
CA ILE A 131 4.01 -21.41 43.69
C ILE A 131 4.24 -22.66 44.55
N LEU A 132 5.48 -23.09 44.80
CA LEU A 132 5.78 -24.18 45.74
C LEU A 132 5.35 -23.84 47.17
N ILE A 133 5.53 -22.59 47.61
CA ILE A 133 5.00 -22.12 48.90
C ILE A 133 3.46 -22.25 48.93
N LEU A 134 2.78 -21.87 47.85
CA LEU A 134 1.32 -22.03 47.71
C LEU A 134 0.91 -23.50 47.70
N PHE A 135 1.69 -24.37 47.07
CA PHE A 135 1.44 -25.81 46.95
C PHE A 135 1.44 -26.50 48.31
N PHE A 136 2.52 -26.34 49.09
CA PHE A 136 2.57 -26.88 50.45
C PHE A 136 1.64 -26.13 51.42
N GLY A 137 1.34 -24.87 51.11
CA GLY A 137 0.48 -23.99 51.87
C GLY A 137 -1.00 -23.99 51.48
N VAL A 138 -1.46 -24.88 50.58
CA VAL A 138 -2.78 -24.78 49.92
C VAL A 138 -3.95 -24.72 50.91
N LYS A 139 -3.81 -25.35 52.08
CA LYS A 139 -4.78 -25.33 53.19
C LYS A 139 -5.05 -23.94 53.77
N HIS A 140 -4.13 -22.99 53.58
CA HIS A 140 -4.26 -21.62 54.05
C HIS A 140 -4.95 -20.68 53.05
N ILE A 141 -5.18 -21.14 51.81
CA ILE A 141 -5.91 -20.39 50.78
C ILE A 141 -7.41 -20.61 51.00
N LYS A 142 -8.05 -19.63 51.65
CA LYS A 142 -9.50 -19.63 51.88
C LYS A 142 -10.21 -18.67 50.92
N PRO A 143 -11.45 -18.99 50.49
CA PRO A 143 -12.30 -18.08 49.75
C PRO A 143 -12.48 -16.76 50.52
N ILE A 144 -12.42 -15.64 49.81
CA ILE A 144 -12.63 -14.32 50.41
C ILE A 144 -14.13 -14.09 50.69
N PHE A 145 -15.00 -14.59 49.81
CA PHE A 145 -16.45 -14.43 49.90
C PHE A 145 -17.15 -15.76 50.20
N GLY A 146 -18.48 -15.70 50.35
CA GLY A 146 -19.32 -16.90 50.39
C GLY A 146 -19.27 -17.72 49.09
N LYS A 147 -19.84 -18.94 49.11
CA LYS A 147 -19.79 -19.89 47.98
C LYS A 147 -20.37 -19.33 46.67
N LEU A 148 -21.53 -18.67 46.75
CA LEU A 148 -22.23 -18.15 45.57
C LEU A 148 -21.49 -16.95 44.97
N PRO A 149 -21.16 -15.87 45.71
CA PRO A 149 -20.40 -14.75 45.16
C PRO A 149 -19.03 -15.16 44.58
N THR A 150 -18.31 -16.07 45.24
CA THR A 150 -17.00 -16.54 44.74
C THR A 150 -17.15 -17.27 43.39
N THR A 151 -18.16 -18.12 43.26
CA THR A 151 -18.44 -18.85 42.00
C THR A 151 -18.88 -17.89 40.89
N VAL A 152 -19.72 -16.91 41.20
CA VAL A 152 -20.18 -15.90 40.25
C VAL A 152 -19.01 -15.06 39.74
N LEU A 153 -18.15 -14.55 40.63
CA LEU A 153 -16.96 -13.78 40.25
C LEU A 153 -15.99 -14.61 39.39
N ALA A 154 -15.79 -15.88 39.74
CA ALA A 154 -14.98 -16.81 38.94
C ALA A 154 -15.55 -16.97 37.51
N LEU A 155 -16.87 -17.15 37.39
CA LEU A 155 -17.54 -17.31 36.11
C LEU A 155 -17.49 -16.02 35.28
N LEU A 156 -17.73 -14.87 35.90
CA LEU A 156 -17.63 -13.57 35.24
C LEU A 156 -16.22 -13.29 34.73
N GLY A 157 -15.19 -13.62 35.51
CA GLY A 157 -13.79 -13.51 35.05
C GLY A 157 -13.52 -14.38 33.83
N PHE A 158 -14.03 -15.62 33.81
CA PHE A 158 -13.90 -16.51 32.65
C PHE A 158 -14.64 -15.99 31.41
N ILE A 159 -15.91 -15.60 31.55
CA ILE A 159 -16.72 -15.06 30.46
C ILE A 159 -16.11 -13.77 29.93
N PHE A 160 -15.66 -12.88 30.81
CA PHE A 160 -15.00 -11.63 30.43
C PHE A 160 -13.72 -11.91 29.64
N SER A 161 -12.87 -12.83 30.08
CA SER A 161 -11.64 -13.17 29.36
C SER A 161 -11.94 -13.74 27.96
N LEU A 162 -12.98 -14.57 27.81
CA LEU A 162 -13.40 -15.09 26.50
C LEU A 162 -13.95 -13.98 25.60
N TRP A 163 -14.84 -13.13 26.14
CA TRP A 163 -15.41 -12.02 25.40
C TRP A 163 -14.33 -11.03 24.95
N PHE A 164 -13.41 -10.66 25.84
CA PHE A 164 -12.34 -9.73 25.53
C PHE A 164 -11.37 -10.33 24.50
N GLY A 165 -11.00 -11.62 24.66
CA GLY A 165 -10.20 -12.33 23.66
C GLY A 165 -10.86 -12.41 22.28
N TYR A 166 -12.18 -12.64 22.22
CA TYR A 166 -12.93 -12.58 20.96
C TYR A 166 -12.96 -11.16 20.38
N HIS A 167 -13.17 -10.15 21.21
CA HIS A 167 -13.23 -8.75 20.79
C HIS A 167 -11.92 -8.32 20.12
N VAL A 168 -10.75 -8.56 20.73
CA VAL A 168 -9.44 -8.19 20.14
C VAL A 168 -8.99 -9.06 18.96
N LEU A 169 -9.76 -10.09 18.60
CA LEU A 169 -9.56 -10.85 17.36
C LEU A 169 -10.43 -10.31 16.21
N MET A 170 -11.53 -9.63 16.53
CA MET A 170 -12.42 -8.99 15.56
C MET A 170 -12.16 -7.47 15.44
N HIS A 171 -11.33 -6.93 16.32
CA HIS A 171 -10.95 -5.53 16.45
C HIS A 171 -9.47 -5.44 16.83
N LEU A 172 -8.83 -4.29 16.65
CA LEU A 172 -7.44 -4.13 17.09
C LEU A 172 -7.27 -4.27 18.61
N PRO A 173 -6.07 -4.62 19.10
CA PRO A 173 -5.74 -4.58 20.52
C PRO A 173 -6.17 -3.27 21.18
N ALA A 174 -6.81 -3.35 22.35
CA ALA A 174 -7.31 -2.18 23.07
C ALA A 174 -6.19 -1.22 23.50
N ILE A 175 -5.00 -1.76 23.76
CA ILE A 175 -3.79 -0.98 24.02
C ILE A 175 -2.71 -1.44 23.03
N ASP A 176 -2.15 -0.50 22.26
CA ASP A 176 -1.08 -0.79 21.33
C ASP A 176 0.30 -0.46 21.93
N PHE A 177 1.08 -1.49 22.26
CA PHE A 177 2.44 -1.35 22.79
C PHE A 177 3.52 -1.38 21.69
N ARG A 178 3.14 -1.50 20.42
CA ARG A 178 4.07 -1.72 19.31
C ARG A 178 4.64 -0.40 18.80
N ALA A 179 5.73 -0.48 18.03
CA ALA A 179 6.38 0.69 17.44
C ALA A 179 5.50 1.45 16.42
N TYR A 180 4.39 0.86 15.98
CA TYR A 180 3.44 1.42 15.02
C TYR A 180 2.13 1.90 15.67
N ALA A 181 2.14 2.17 16.98
CA ALA A 181 0.98 2.74 17.66
C ALA A 181 0.65 4.14 17.09
N ILE A 182 -0.61 4.55 17.20
CA ILE A 182 -1.07 5.88 16.78
C ILE A 182 -0.20 6.97 17.44
N GLY A 183 0.25 7.93 16.65
CA GLY A 183 1.17 9.01 17.05
C GLY A 183 2.66 8.66 16.99
N LYS A 184 3.04 7.43 16.66
CA LYS A 184 4.46 7.07 16.43
C LYS A 184 4.86 7.34 14.98
N ASN A 185 6.11 7.76 14.79
CA ASN A 185 6.69 7.94 13.45
C ASN A 185 7.56 6.72 13.08
N ILE A 186 7.23 6.10 11.95
CA ILE A 186 7.90 4.89 11.46
C ILE A 186 9.34 5.21 11.08
N LYS A 187 9.56 6.32 10.37
CA LYS A 187 10.90 6.74 9.93
C LYS A 187 11.82 6.99 11.12
N GLU A 188 11.36 7.73 12.12
CA GLU A 188 12.11 7.92 13.38
C GLU A 188 12.34 6.60 14.09
N GLY A 189 11.34 5.72 14.13
CA GLY A 189 11.44 4.39 14.71
C GLY A 189 12.46 3.46 14.05
N MET A 190 12.88 3.75 12.82
CA MET A 190 13.93 3.00 12.10
C MET A 190 15.34 3.56 12.37
N THR A 191 15.45 4.77 12.93
CA THR A 191 16.76 5.41 13.14
C THR A 191 17.50 4.84 14.33
N ILE A 192 18.83 4.70 14.17
CA ILE A 192 19.75 4.37 15.26
C ILE A 192 20.33 5.70 15.77
N PRO A 193 20.15 6.04 17.06
CA PRO A 193 20.75 7.24 17.65
C PRO A 193 22.29 7.23 17.55
N GLU A 194 22.91 8.40 17.41
CA GLU A 194 24.38 8.51 17.27
C GLU A 194 25.14 8.05 18.53
N ASP A 195 24.51 8.18 19.70
CA ASP A 195 25.03 7.76 21.01
C ASP A 195 24.70 6.30 21.34
N ALA A 196 24.07 5.57 20.42
CA ALA A 196 23.61 4.22 20.65
C ALA A 196 24.79 3.24 20.78
N PRO A 197 24.73 2.25 21.71
CA PRO A 197 25.74 1.22 21.85
C PRO A 197 26.00 0.49 20.53
N LYS A 198 27.27 0.42 20.13
CA LYS A 198 27.67 -0.34 18.95
C LYS A 198 27.83 -1.81 19.31
N PRO A 199 27.55 -2.74 18.37
CA PRO A 199 27.80 -4.14 18.60
C PRO A 199 29.31 -4.38 18.71
N GLU A 200 29.75 -4.96 19.83
CA GLU A 200 31.13 -5.40 20.01
C GLU A 200 31.19 -6.92 19.88
N GLN A 201 31.96 -7.39 18.89
CA GLN A 201 32.19 -8.80 18.63
C GLN A 201 33.67 -9.14 18.86
N GLU A 202 33.88 -10.24 19.56
CA GLU A 202 35.18 -10.82 19.82
C GLU A 202 35.35 -12.08 18.98
N TYR A 203 36.49 -12.19 18.29
CA TYR A 203 36.85 -13.33 17.46
C TYR A 203 38.02 -14.05 18.10
N SER A 204 37.76 -15.26 18.58
CA SER A 204 38.75 -16.19 19.14
C SER A 204 39.22 -17.14 18.05
N TRP A 205 40.36 -16.83 17.45
CA TRP A 205 40.97 -17.62 16.38
C TRP A 205 41.87 -18.71 16.97
N LYS A 206 41.64 -19.96 16.61
CA LYS A 206 42.42 -21.12 17.05
C LYS A 206 43.42 -21.51 15.98
N PHE A 207 44.69 -21.62 16.35
CA PHE A 207 45.79 -22.03 15.47
C PHE A 207 46.58 -23.18 16.07
N ASN A 208 47.07 -24.06 15.21
CA ASN A 208 48.12 -25.01 15.55
C ASN A 208 49.48 -24.38 15.24
N VAL A 209 50.23 -24.04 16.28
CA VAL A 209 51.58 -23.50 16.15
C VAL A 209 52.55 -24.53 16.71
N ASN A 210 53.33 -25.18 15.86
CA ASN A 210 54.33 -26.19 16.24
C ASN A 210 53.79 -27.39 17.04
N GLY A 211 52.53 -27.80 16.83
CA GLY A 211 51.89 -28.92 17.54
C GLY A 211 51.14 -28.53 18.81
N GLU A 212 51.16 -27.24 19.19
CA GLU A 212 50.40 -26.70 20.33
C GLU A 212 49.24 -25.81 19.84
N GLU A 213 48.06 -25.98 20.44
CA GLU A 213 46.88 -25.16 20.14
C GLU A 213 46.99 -23.80 20.83
N LYS A 214 46.89 -22.72 20.04
CA LYS A 214 46.95 -21.34 20.52
C LYS A 214 45.71 -20.57 20.08
N VAL A 215 45.02 -19.97 21.04
CA VAL A 215 43.86 -19.10 20.79
C VAL A 215 44.29 -17.63 20.81
N ILE A 216 43.94 -16.88 19.76
CA ILE A 216 44.22 -15.45 19.64
C ILE A 216 42.90 -14.70 19.52
N VAL A 217 42.70 -13.72 20.40
CA VAL A 217 41.48 -12.92 20.49
C VAL A 217 41.68 -11.59 19.75
N THR A 218 40.72 -11.23 18.89
CA THR A 218 40.72 -9.98 18.11
C THR A 218 39.30 -9.41 18.03
N ASN A 219 39.16 -8.16 17.59
CA ASN A 219 37.87 -7.49 17.34
C ASN A 219 37.44 -7.53 15.86
N GLY A 220 37.92 -8.54 15.09
CA GLY A 220 37.54 -8.78 13.70
C GLY A 220 38.72 -8.81 12.72
N SER A 221 39.86 -8.26 13.10
CA SER A 221 41.09 -8.37 12.30
C SER A 221 41.67 -9.78 12.38
N TYR A 222 42.00 -10.39 11.24
CA TYR A 222 42.70 -11.68 11.24
C TYR A 222 44.08 -11.55 11.92
N PRO A 223 44.41 -12.40 12.91
CA PRO A 223 45.65 -12.28 13.66
C PRO A 223 46.86 -12.71 12.83
N SER A 224 47.96 -11.96 12.92
CA SER A 224 49.22 -12.32 12.28
C SER A 224 49.96 -13.38 13.11
N VAL A 225 49.74 -14.66 12.80
CA VAL A 225 50.45 -15.79 13.42
C VAL A 225 50.89 -16.82 12.36
N ASP A 226 52.10 -17.35 12.51
CA ASP A 226 52.62 -18.45 11.69
C ASP A 226 52.17 -19.79 12.29
N GLY A 227 51.03 -20.30 11.83
CA GLY A 227 50.44 -21.57 12.25
C GLY A 227 49.28 -22.00 11.35
N GLU A 228 48.88 -23.27 11.44
CA GLU A 228 47.74 -23.80 10.69
C GLU A 228 46.43 -23.37 11.37
N PHE A 229 45.51 -22.76 10.61
CA PHE A 229 44.22 -22.31 11.13
C PHE A 229 43.31 -23.51 11.44
N ILE A 230 42.83 -23.60 12.67
CA ILE A 230 41.93 -24.67 13.13
C ILE A 230 40.46 -24.21 13.03
N GLY A 231 40.16 -22.99 13.48
CA GLY A 231 38.80 -22.48 13.52
C GLY A 231 38.68 -21.12 14.19
N VAL A 232 37.53 -20.46 14.04
CA VAL A 232 37.23 -19.19 14.69
C VAL A 232 35.92 -19.32 15.46
N GLU A 233 35.94 -18.90 16.71
CA GLU A 233 34.75 -18.76 17.54
C GLU A 233 34.45 -17.28 17.69
N THR A 234 33.23 -16.87 17.31
CA THR A 234 32.77 -15.48 17.46
C THR A 234 31.92 -15.39 18.72
N LYS A 235 32.23 -14.44 19.59
CA LYS A 235 31.48 -14.16 20.80
C LYS A 235 30.99 -12.72 20.77
N VAL A 236 29.68 -12.52 20.82
CA VAL A 236 29.09 -11.19 20.96
C VAL A 236 29.30 -10.74 22.40
N ILE A 237 30.10 -9.69 22.61
CA ILE A 237 30.42 -9.13 23.93
C ILE A 237 29.34 -8.13 24.33
N GLN A 238 28.93 -7.28 23.38
CA GLN A 238 27.87 -6.32 23.57
C GLN A 238 26.95 -6.33 22.34
N GLU A 239 25.65 -6.52 22.55
CA GLU A 239 24.66 -6.34 21.50
C GLU A 239 24.55 -4.86 21.15
N GLY A 240 24.52 -4.57 19.85
CA GLY A 240 24.26 -3.22 19.37
C GLY A 240 22.81 -2.80 19.62
N TYR A 241 22.57 -1.50 19.67
CA TYR A 241 21.22 -0.97 19.72
C TYR A 241 20.41 -1.45 18.50
N THR A 242 19.22 -1.99 18.77
CA THR A 242 18.26 -2.37 17.74
C THR A 242 17.13 -1.34 17.76
N PRO A 243 16.82 -0.69 16.62
CA PRO A 243 15.75 0.30 16.56
C PRO A 243 14.38 -0.34 16.82
N PRO A 244 13.38 0.41 17.31
CA PRO A 244 12.04 -0.13 17.57
C PRO A 244 11.33 -0.66 16.32
N VAL A 245 11.60 -0.09 15.14
CA VAL A 245 11.12 -0.54 13.84
C VAL A 245 12.28 -1.22 13.11
N VAL A 246 12.08 -2.50 12.79
CA VAL A 246 13.04 -3.34 12.07
C VAL A 246 12.30 -4.04 10.93
N ASP A 247 12.99 -4.30 9.82
CA ASP A 247 12.49 -5.05 8.66
C ASP A 247 11.28 -4.42 7.93
N PHE A 248 10.88 -3.20 8.30
CA PHE A 248 9.88 -2.44 7.56
C PHE A 248 10.50 -1.84 6.30
N SER A 249 9.94 -2.20 5.15
CA SER A 249 10.32 -1.62 3.87
C SER A 249 9.09 -1.52 2.96
N ILE A 250 9.19 -0.67 1.94
CA ILE A 250 8.19 -0.53 0.89
C ILE A 250 8.92 -0.76 -0.43
N GLU A 251 8.99 -2.01 -0.84
CA GLU A 251 9.82 -2.43 -1.97
C GLU A 251 8.98 -2.69 -3.22
N SER A 252 9.42 -2.13 -4.33
CA SER A 252 8.95 -2.52 -5.66
C SER A 252 9.81 -3.69 -6.21
N ALA A 253 9.59 -4.09 -7.46
CA ALA A 253 10.44 -5.10 -8.10
C ALA A 253 11.88 -4.60 -8.34
N ASP A 254 12.08 -3.28 -8.47
CA ASP A 254 13.32 -2.68 -8.96
C ASP A 254 14.04 -1.83 -7.89
N GLU A 255 13.30 -1.25 -6.94
CA GLU A 255 13.85 -0.31 -5.95
C GLU A 255 13.09 -0.29 -4.62
N ASP A 256 13.79 0.15 -3.57
CA ASP A 256 13.24 0.47 -2.26
C ASP A 256 12.66 1.89 -2.25
N LEU A 257 11.35 2.00 -2.02
CA LEU A 257 10.57 3.23 -2.01
C LEU A 257 10.20 3.69 -0.59
N THR A 258 10.79 3.08 0.45
CA THR A 258 10.44 3.36 1.85
C THR A 258 10.55 4.84 2.18
N GLU A 259 11.68 5.48 1.88
CA GLU A 259 11.85 6.92 2.16
C GLU A 259 10.93 7.80 1.31
N TYR A 260 10.57 7.35 0.10
CA TYR A 260 9.70 8.12 -0.78
C TYR A 260 8.29 8.19 -0.19
N PHE A 261 7.73 7.04 0.20
CA PHE A 261 6.39 6.95 0.78
C PHE A 261 6.31 7.51 2.19
N LEU A 262 7.30 7.27 3.05
CA LEU A 262 7.34 7.84 4.40
C LEU A 262 7.58 9.37 4.41
N ARG A 263 7.84 10.00 3.26
CA ARG A 263 7.86 11.47 3.10
C ARG A 263 6.54 12.03 2.55
N GLN A 264 5.63 11.18 2.09
CA GLN A 264 4.35 11.64 1.58
C GLN A 264 3.41 11.97 2.73
N ASP A 265 2.58 12.98 2.50
CA ASP A 265 1.46 13.31 3.36
C ASP A 265 0.22 12.59 2.83
N ASN A 266 -0.75 12.31 3.69
CA ASN A 266 -2.05 11.73 3.32
C ASN A 266 -1.90 10.39 2.58
N LEU A 267 -1.11 9.46 3.15
CA LEU A 267 -0.90 8.14 2.59
C LEU A 267 -1.74 7.09 3.34
N ILE A 268 -2.62 6.42 2.62
CA ILE A 268 -3.32 5.21 3.08
C ILE A 268 -2.50 3.99 2.67
N VAL A 269 -2.21 3.15 3.65
CA VAL A 269 -1.49 1.89 3.47
C VAL A 269 -2.42 0.74 3.87
N VAL A 270 -2.81 -0.06 2.90
CA VAL A 270 -3.52 -1.33 3.12
C VAL A 270 -2.49 -2.40 3.42
N VAL A 271 -2.48 -2.91 4.64
CA VAL A 271 -1.49 -3.88 5.12
C VAL A 271 -2.10 -5.27 5.10
N SER A 272 -1.49 -6.20 4.37
CA SER A 272 -1.90 -7.60 4.34
C SER A 272 -0.66 -8.49 4.39
N TYR A 273 -0.34 -9.06 5.56
CA TYR A 273 0.88 -9.87 5.71
C TYR A 273 0.89 -11.11 4.79
N SER A 274 -0.28 -11.63 4.40
CA SER A 274 -0.40 -12.67 3.38
C SER A 274 -1.73 -12.53 2.65
N LEU A 275 -1.66 -12.29 1.34
CA LEU A 275 -2.82 -12.20 0.44
C LEU A 275 -3.53 -13.55 0.26
N GLU A 276 -2.86 -14.68 0.51
CA GLU A 276 -3.48 -16.01 0.52
C GLU A 276 -4.40 -16.21 1.74
N LYS A 277 -4.15 -15.48 2.83
CA LYS A 277 -4.88 -15.54 4.09
C LYS A 277 -5.71 -14.28 4.34
N ILE A 278 -5.91 -13.45 3.32
CA ILE A 278 -6.68 -12.22 3.44
C ILE A 278 -8.14 -12.55 3.78
N GLU A 279 -8.71 -11.84 4.74
CA GLU A 279 -10.11 -11.99 5.13
C GLU A 279 -11.01 -11.46 4.02
N VAL A 280 -11.94 -12.30 3.54
CA VAL A 280 -12.80 -12.01 2.39
C VAL A 280 -13.64 -10.76 2.62
N ASP A 281 -14.26 -10.64 3.80
CA ASP A 281 -15.10 -9.50 4.16
C ASP A 281 -14.31 -8.19 4.20
N GLY A 282 -13.03 -8.25 4.61
CA GLY A 282 -12.14 -7.10 4.56
C GLY A 282 -11.75 -6.73 3.14
N ALA A 283 -11.40 -7.72 2.31
CA ALA A 283 -11.04 -7.52 0.90
C ALA A 283 -12.18 -6.88 0.09
N LEU A 284 -13.43 -7.31 0.33
CA LEU A 284 -14.62 -6.74 -0.33
C LEU A 284 -14.81 -5.25 -0.07
N LYS A 285 -14.32 -4.74 1.07
CA LYS A 285 -14.43 -3.31 1.43
C LYS A 285 -13.36 -2.43 0.76
N LEU A 286 -12.25 -3.01 0.26
CA LEU A 286 -11.10 -2.25 -0.25
C LEU A 286 -11.44 -1.41 -1.50
N LYS A 287 -12.32 -1.89 -2.37
CA LYS A 287 -12.78 -1.14 -3.54
C LYS A 287 -13.46 0.18 -3.16
N ALA A 288 -14.28 0.17 -2.10
CA ALA A 288 -14.93 1.38 -1.62
C ALA A 288 -13.89 2.34 -1.00
N LEU A 289 -12.98 1.79 -0.18
CA LEU A 289 -11.90 2.54 0.44
C LEU A 289 -11.00 3.25 -0.59
N GLN A 290 -10.57 2.57 -1.65
CA GLN A 290 -9.68 3.17 -2.65
C GLN A 290 -10.33 4.36 -3.36
N LYS A 291 -11.64 4.26 -3.61
CA LYS A 291 -12.43 5.34 -4.24
C LYS A 291 -12.58 6.52 -3.30
N GLU A 292 -12.83 6.26 -2.02
CA GLU A 292 -12.97 7.29 -1.00
C GLU A 292 -11.65 8.01 -0.73
N ALA A 293 -10.56 7.25 -0.52
CA ALA A 293 -9.22 7.79 -0.31
C ALA A 293 -8.84 8.75 -1.45
N ARG A 294 -8.96 8.32 -2.71
CA ARG A 294 -8.66 9.17 -3.87
C ARG A 294 -9.57 10.38 -3.99
N ARG A 295 -10.88 10.21 -3.75
CA ARG A 295 -11.84 11.32 -3.73
C ARG A 295 -11.43 12.40 -2.72
N ASN A 296 -10.85 11.98 -1.61
CA ASN A 296 -10.42 12.85 -0.52
C ASN A 296 -8.94 13.26 -0.61
N ASN A 297 -8.30 13.05 -1.77
CA ASN A 297 -6.92 13.42 -2.08
C ASN A 297 -5.86 12.69 -1.24
N TYR A 298 -6.15 11.45 -0.85
CA TYR A 298 -5.16 10.53 -0.30
C TYR A 298 -4.50 9.70 -1.40
N GLN A 299 -3.20 9.48 -1.28
CA GLN A 299 -2.54 8.40 -1.99
C GLN A 299 -2.86 7.08 -1.29
N ILE A 300 -3.12 6.02 -2.03
CA ILE A 300 -3.38 4.68 -1.47
C ILE A 300 -2.43 3.66 -2.09
N ILE A 301 -1.82 2.83 -1.23
CA ILE A 301 -0.94 1.71 -1.61
C ILE A 301 -1.27 0.47 -0.76
N GLY A 302 -0.80 -0.69 -1.21
CA GLY A 302 -0.83 -1.93 -0.44
C GLY A 302 0.56 -2.39 -0.02
N LEU A 303 0.70 -3.00 1.16
CA LEU A 303 1.91 -3.72 1.59
C LEU A 303 1.59 -5.19 1.85
N THR A 304 2.43 -6.07 1.33
CA THR A 304 2.31 -7.51 1.53
C THR A 304 3.64 -8.25 1.47
N ALA A 305 3.72 -9.43 2.09
CA ALA A 305 4.84 -10.36 1.89
C ALA A 305 4.56 -11.35 0.74
N SER A 306 3.35 -11.34 0.16
CA SER A 306 2.96 -12.25 -0.92
C SER A 306 3.54 -11.85 -2.28
N GLY A 307 3.78 -12.85 -3.14
CA GLY A 307 4.31 -12.66 -4.48
C GLY A 307 3.28 -12.16 -5.52
N GLU A 308 3.77 -11.88 -6.73
CA GLU A 308 3.00 -11.28 -7.83
C GLU A 308 1.74 -12.05 -8.24
N GLU A 309 1.76 -13.38 -8.21
CA GLU A 309 0.59 -14.19 -8.55
C GLU A 309 -0.59 -13.92 -7.59
N ALA A 310 -0.31 -13.81 -6.30
CA ALA A 310 -1.33 -13.51 -5.30
C ALA A 310 -1.84 -12.07 -5.41
N LYS A 311 -0.94 -11.11 -5.70
CA LYS A 311 -1.31 -9.71 -5.95
C LYS A 311 -2.31 -9.60 -7.10
N ASN A 312 -1.99 -10.20 -8.25
CA ASN A 312 -2.85 -10.18 -9.44
C ASN A 312 -4.21 -10.84 -9.16
N ARG A 313 -4.22 -12.01 -8.51
CA ARG A 313 -5.44 -12.72 -8.15
C ARG A 313 -6.36 -11.87 -7.27
N ILE A 314 -5.81 -11.23 -6.24
CA ILE A 314 -6.59 -10.38 -5.32
C ILE A 314 -7.07 -9.11 -6.03
N ASN A 315 -6.23 -8.51 -6.88
CA ASN A 315 -6.62 -7.33 -7.64
C ASN A 315 -7.80 -7.59 -8.58
N GLU A 316 -7.75 -8.68 -9.33
CA GLU A 316 -8.85 -9.09 -10.21
C GLU A 316 -10.12 -9.47 -9.43
N ALA A 317 -9.98 -10.24 -8.35
CA ALA A 317 -11.12 -10.74 -7.59
C ALA A 317 -11.92 -9.64 -6.87
N TYR A 318 -11.24 -8.59 -6.41
CA TYR A 318 -11.85 -7.53 -5.58
C TYR A 318 -11.82 -6.14 -6.24
N GLU A 319 -11.47 -6.07 -7.52
CA GLU A 319 -11.39 -4.84 -8.32
C GLU A 319 -10.48 -3.77 -7.67
N ILE A 320 -9.33 -4.21 -7.18
CA ILE A 320 -8.32 -3.36 -6.57
C ILE A 320 -7.40 -2.82 -7.67
N ASP A 321 -7.19 -1.50 -7.67
CA ASP A 321 -6.43 -0.77 -8.68
C ASP A 321 -5.24 0.02 -8.10
N PHE A 322 -4.95 -0.13 -6.80
CA PHE A 322 -3.72 0.37 -6.19
C PHE A 322 -2.61 -0.68 -6.23
N ASP A 323 -1.36 -0.22 -6.15
CA ASP A 323 -0.19 -1.09 -6.25
C ASP A 323 0.16 -1.74 -4.90
N TRP A 324 0.54 -3.03 -4.95
CA TRP A 324 1.03 -3.79 -3.80
C TRP A 324 2.57 -3.85 -3.80
N TYR A 325 3.17 -3.29 -2.78
CA TYR A 325 4.61 -3.33 -2.52
C TYR A 325 4.97 -4.46 -1.56
N LEU A 326 6.20 -4.95 -1.68
CA LEU A 326 6.75 -6.01 -0.84
C LEU A 326 7.22 -5.41 0.51
N CYS A 327 6.95 -6.15 1.59
CA CYS A 327 7.47 -5.89 2.93
C CYS A 327 7.57 -7.22 3.69
N ASP A 328 8.49 -7.33 4.64
CA ASP A 328 8.65 -8.54 5.46
C ASP A 328 7.36 -8.94 6.22
N GLU A 329 7.06 -10.24 6.27
CA GLU A 329 5.83 -10.76 6.88
C GLU A 329 5.78 -10.47 8.39
N LYS A 330 6.90 -10.56 9.11
CA LYS A 330 6.96 -10.30 10.56
C LYS A 330 6.80 -8.81 10.85
N ALA A 331 7.37 -7.95 10.00
CA ALA A 331 7.14 -6.51 10.07
C ALA A 331 5.63 -6.20 9.90
N LEU A 332 5.00 -6.72 8.85
CA LEU A 332 3.57 -6.47 8.58
C LEU A 332 2.65 -7.00 9.68
N LYS A 333 2.91 -8.21 10.20
CA LYS A 333 2.21 -8.75 11.37
C LYS A 333 2.30 -7.81 12.58
N THR A 334 3.41 -7.09 12.72
CA THR A 334 3.64 -6.14 13.82
C THR A 334 2.96 -4.79 13.57
N VAL A 335 2.93 -4.30 12.33
CA VAL A 335 2.29 -3.04 11.94
C VAL A 335 0.83 -3.00 12.41
N VAL A 336 0.05 -4.03 12.05
CA VAL A 336 -1.38 -4.11 12.36
C VAL A 336 -1.79 -5.56 12.60
N ARG A 337 -2.58 -5.82 13.66
CA ARG A 337 -3.08 -7.17 13.98
C ARG A 337 -4.36 -7.45 13.19
N SER A 338 -4.27 -7.36 11.86
CA SER A 338 -5.41 -7.46 10.94
C SER A 338 -4.92 -7.89 9.56
N ASN A 339 -5.74 -8.62 8.80
CA ASN A 339 -5.40 -9.07 7.44
C ASN A 339 -6.64 -9.02 6.51
N PRO A 340 -6.94 -7.89 5.85
CA PRO A 340 -6.13 -6.68 5.77
C PRO A 340 -6.33 -5.77 7.00
N GLY A 341 -5.37 -4.92 7.31
CA GLY A 341 -5.52 -3.77 8.20
C GLY A 341 -5.23 -2.48 7.44
N ILE A 342 -5.71 -1.35 7.95
CA ILE A 342 -5.56 -0.06 7.27
C ILE A 342 -4.81 0.89 8.17
N LEU A 343 -3.85 1.59 7.59
CA LEU A 343 -2.99 2.57 8.24
C LEU A 343 -3.05 3.89 7.48
N GLU A 344 -3.31 4.99 8.16
CA GLU A 344 -3.11 6.34 7.63
C GLU A 344 -1.78 6.88 8.13
N LEU A 345 -0.96 7.34 7.19
CA LEU A 345 0.35 7.92 7.42
C LEU A 345 0.40 9.36 6.93
N ASP A 346 1.02 10.23 7.75
CA ASP A 346 1.38 11.59 7.37
C ASP A 346 2.86 11.83 7.65
N SER A 347 3.67 11.95 6.60
CA SER A 347 5.13 12.03 6.69
C SER A 347 5.74 10.95 7.60
N GLY A 348 5.23 9.72 7.46
CA GLY A 348 5.64 8.53 8.22
C GLY A 348 5.06 8.42 9.63
N THR A 349 4.26 9.40 10.08
CA THR A 349 3.56 9.37 11.37
C THR A 349 2.25 8.61 11.24
N VAL A 350 2.00 7.66 12.15
CA VAL A 350 0.73 6.92 12.19
C VAL A 350 -0.38 7.83 12.73
N MET A 351 -1.29 8.24 11.85
CA MET A 351 -2.42 9.11 12.20
C MET A 351 -3.61 8.28 12.67
N GLN A 352 -3.94 7.22 11.94
CA GLN A 352 -5.02 6.31 12.25
C GLN A 352 -4.61 4.88 11.89
N LYS A 353 -5.22 3.91 12.58
CA LYS A 353 -5.04 2.49 12.30
C LYS A 353 -6.29 1.72 12.67
N VAL A 354 -6.83 0.94 11.73
CA VAL A 354 -8.08 0.21 11.94
C VAL A 354 -7.99 -1.24 11.47
N HIS A 355 -8.76 -2.10 12.12
CA HIS A 355 -9.04 -3.45 11.67
C HIS A 355 -10.03 -3.39 10.49
N TRP A 356 -10.06 -4.40 9.61
CA TRP A 356 -11.02 -4.39 8.47
C TRP A 356 -12.49 -4.39 8.92
N ASN A 357 -12.76 -4.88 10.13
CA ASN A 357 -14.09 -4.86 10.72
C ASN A 357 -14.53 -3.43 11.09
N ASP A 358 -13.56 -2.57 11.41
CA ASP A 358 -13.75 -1.20 11.91
C ASP A 358 -13.48 -0.14 10.84
N LEU A 359 -13.55 -0.53 9.57
CA LEU A 359 -13.25 0.39 8.46
C LEU A 359 -14.17 1.62 8.42
N GLU A 360 -15.37 1.50 8.97
CA GLU A 360 -16.34 2.61 9.07
C GLU A 360 -15.88 3.70 10.05
N ASP A 361 -14.99 3.37 10.99
CA ASP A 361 -14.41 4.33 11.94
C ASP A 361 -13.21 5.10 11.34
N LEU A 362 -12.77 4.74 10.13
CA LEU A 362 -11.67 5.43 9.45
C LEU A 362 -12.16 6.78 8.90
N GLU A 363 -11.70 7.86 9.50
CA GLU A 363 -12.05 9.21 9.07
C GLU A 363 -11.09 9.71 7.98
N LEU A 364 -11.59 9.94 6.77
CA LEU A 364 -10.79 10.47 5.65
C LEU A 364 -11.30 11.86 5.24
N PRO A 365 -10.95 12.95 5.94
CA PRO A 365 -11.34 14.30 5.54
C PRO A 365 -10.77 14.66 4.15
N THR A 366 -11.47 15.46 3.35
CA THR A 366 -10.93 15.88 2.05
C THR A 366 -9.72 16.80 2.23
N MET A 367 -8.55 16.34 1.79
CA MET A 367 -7.29 17.08 1.92
C MET A 367 -7.10 18.07 0.77
N PRO A 368 -6.42 19.21 0.98
CA PRO A 368 -6.13 20.16 -0.09
C PRO A 368 -5.20 19.52 -1.14
N SER A 369 -5.60 19.56 -2.42
CA SER A 369 -4.78 19.05 -3.52
C SER A 369 -3.46 19.83 -3.63
N LYS A 370 -2.33 19.14 -3.49
CA LYS A 370 -0.98 19.69 -3.70
C LYS A 370 -0.66 19.76 -5.20
N ILE A 371 -1.29 20.70 -5.89
CA ILE A 371 -1.06 20.95 -7.31
C ILE A 371 0.37 21.47 -7.53
N ASN A 372 1.06 20.96 -8.55
CA ASN A 372 2.31 21.53 -9.04
C ASN A 372 2.01 22.82 -9.81
N VAL A 373 2.06 23.96 -9.11
CA VAL A 373 1.72 25.28 -9.65
C VAL A 373 2.65 25.69 -10.81
N GLU A 374 3.93 25.32 -10.75
CA GLU A 374 4.90 25.63 -11.80
C GLU A 374 4.55 24.91 -13.09
N LEU A 375 4.36 23.58 -13.03
CA LEU A 375 3.98 22.77 -14.18
C LEU A 375 2.60 23.14 -14.72
N LYS A 376 1.64 23.48 -13.84
CA LYS A 376 0.33 24.00 -14.22
C LYS A 376 0.47 25.25 -15.09
N ASN A 377 1.30 26.20 -14.67
CA ASN A 377 1.50 27.45 -15.41
C ASN A 377 2.19 27.19 -16.77
N GLU A 378 3.16 26.28 -16.81
CA GLU A 378 3.81 25.86 -18.06
C GLU A 378 2.80 25.24 -19.04
N LEU A 379 1.98 24.29 -18.57
CA LEU A 379 0.97 23.63 -19.40
C LEU A 379 -0.13 24.59 -19.87
N ASN A 380 -0.56 25.53 -19.04
CA ASN A 380 -1.50 26.58 -19.44
C ASN A 380 -0.91 27.43 -20.58
N ARG A 381 0.37 27.82 -20.47
CA ARG A 381 1.03 28.59 -21.52
C ARG A 381 1.16 27.79 -22.82
N ILE A 382 1.49 26.51 -22.74
CA ILE A 382 1.53 25.60 -23.91
C ILE A 382 0.15 25.56 -24.59
N TYR A 383 -0.92 25.38 -23.82
CA TYR A 383 -2.29 25.34 -24.34
C TYR A 383 -2.73 26.66 -24.98
N GLU A 384 -2.44 27.79 -24.33
CA GLU A 384 -2.74 29.12 -24.87
C GLU A 384 -2.07 29.36 -26.22
N LEU A 385 -0.82 28.92 -26.38
CA LEU A 385 -0.07 29.04 -27.64
C LEU A 385 -0.61 28.09 -28.70
N ASP A 386 -0.87 26.83 -28.34
CA ASP A 386 -1.42 25.80 -29.23
C ASP A 386 -2.80 26.22 -29.80
N GLN A 387 -3.74 26.57 -28.94
CA GLN A 387 -5.07 27.01 -29.39
C GLN A 387 -5.04 28.42 -29.98
N GLY A 388 -4.17 29.28 -29.45
CA GLY A 388 -4.03 30.67 -29.87
C GLY A 388 -3.57 30.81 -31.32
N VAL A 389 -2.57 30.04 -31.75
CA VAL A 389 -2.07 30.14 -33.14
C VAL A 389 -3.12 29.68 -34.16
N ARG A 390 -3.94 28.69 -33.80
CA ARG A 390 -5.09 28.24 -34.60
C ARG A 390 -6.13 29.35 -34.73
N ASN A 391 -6.47 30.01 -33.62
CA ASN A 391 -7.40 31.14 -33.62
C ASN A 391 -6.88 32.32 -34.47
N ILE A 392 -5.57 32.57 -34.45
CA ILE A 392 -4.95 33.56 -35.34
C ILE A 392 -5.16 33.13 -36.80
N TYR A 393 -4.76 31.92 -37.17
CA TYR A 393 -4.84 31.46 -38.55
C TYR A 393 -6.26 31.51 -39.13
N PHE A 394 -7.25 31.04 -38.36
CA PHE A 394 -8.66 31.02 -38.79
C PHE A 394 -9.40 32.37 -38.64
N SER A 395 -8.74 33.42 -38.16
CA SER A 395 -9.34 34.76 -38.07
C SER A 395 -9.64 35.33 -39.46
N LYS A 396 -10.78 36.05 -39.57
CA LYS A 396 -11.31 36.55 -40.86
C LYS A 396 -10.65 37.83 -41.36
N THR A 397 -9.98 38.59 -40.47
CA THR A 397 -9.39 39.89 -40.79
C THR A 397 -7.95 39.99 -40.28
N ASP A 398 -7.11 40.75 -41.00
CA ASP A 398 -5.71 40.94 -40.61
C ASP A 398 -5.56 41.72 -39.30
N GLU A 399 -6.50 42.62 -38.99
CA GLU A 399 -6.54 43.35 -37.72
C GLU A 399 -6.77 42.41 -36.54
N GLN A 400 -7.68 41.43 -36.67
CA GLN A 400 -7.90 40.39 -35.67
C GLN A 400 -6.66 39.51 -35.48
N ARG A 401 -6.01 39.11 -36.58
CA ARG A 401 -4.76 38.32 -36.53
C ARG A 401 -3.68 39.04 -35.73
N LYS A 402 -3.47 40.32 -36.03
CA LYS A 402 -2.49 41.17 -35.33
C LYS A 402 -2.82 41.31 -33.84
N ALA A 403 -4.08 41.60 -33.51
CA ALA A 403 -4.50 41.76 -32.12
C ALA A 403 -4.31 40.47 -31.30
N LEU A 404 -4.65 39.31 -31.88
CA LEU A 404 -4.48 38.00 -31.23
C LEU A 404 -3.00 37.63 -31.08
N ALA A 405 -2.16 37.89 -32.09
CA ALA A 405 -0.72 37.65 -32.02
C ALA A 405 -0.07 38.50 -30.90
N LEU A 406 -0.40 39.79 -30.83
CA LEU A 406 0.09 40.67 -29.76
C LEU A 406 -0.38 40.24 -28.38
N LYS A 407 -1.65 39.82 -28.24
CA LYS A 407 -2.20 39.31 -26.96
C LYS A 407 -1.44 38.08 -26.46
N LEU A 408 -0.98 37.23 -27.37
CA LEU A 408 -0.27 35.99 -27.04
C LEU A 408 1.24 36.16 -26.95
N ASP A 409 1.76 37.39 -27.11
CA ASP A 409 3.19 37.69 -27.19
C ASP A 409 3.88 36.90 -28.33
N LEU A 410 3.22 36.84 -29.49
CA LEU A 410 3.68 36.17 -30.69
C LEU A 410 4.07 37.19 -31.76
N PRO A 411 5.06 36.86 -32.63
CA PRO A 411 5.49 37.76 -33.68
C PRO A 411 4.37 37.98 -34.70
N VAL A 412 4.03 39.25 -34.92
CA VAL A 412 3.06 39.65 -35.96
C VAL A 412 3.59 39.29 -37.34
N LYS A 413 2.75 38.65 -38.15
CA LYS A 413 3.06 38.27 -39.54
C LYS A 413 2.22 39.08 -40.51
N ASN A 414 2.77 39.30 -41.70
CA ASN A 414 2.17 40.13 -42.76
C ASN A 414 1.44 39.31 -43.83
N SER A 415 1.39 37.98 -43.68
CA SER A 415 0.70 37.07 -44.61
C SER A 415 0.20 35.83 -43.88
N GLU A 416 -0.80 35.18 -44.46
CA GLU A 416 -1.31 33.87 -43.99
C GLU A 416 -0.21 32.81 -43.99
N GLU A 417 0.65 32.79 -45.01
CA GLU A 417 1.83 31.90 -45.06
C GLU A 417 2.78 32.14 -43.88
N GLY A 418 2.94 33.40 -43.46
CA GLY A 418 3.75 33.75 -42.29
C GLY A 418 3.15 33.20 -40.99
N TYR A 419 1.82 33.25 -40.84
CA TYR A 419 1.13 32.65 -39.69
C TYR A 419 1.11 31.12 -39.75
N MET A 420 1.07 30.52 -40.94
CA MET A 420 1.20 29.07 -41.12
C MET A 420 2.57 28.57 -40.64
N LYS A 421 3.66 29.25 -41.03
CA LYS A 421 5.02 28.92 -40.53
C LYS A 421 5.15 29.11 -39.02
N LEU A 422 4.45 30.11 -38.46
CA LEU A 422 4.41 30.31 -37.01
C LEU A 422 3.65 29.18 -36.30
N TRP A 423 2.54 28.71 -36.88
CA TRP A 423 1.83 27.53 -36.41
C TRP A 423 2.75 26.33 -36.38
N ASP A 424 3.37 25.97 -37.51
CA ASP A 424 4.26 24.79 -37.60
C ASP A 424 5.38 24.83 -36.55
N SER A 425 5.96 26.01 -36.33
CA SER A 425 6.98 26.23 -35.29
C SER A 425 6.45 25.99 -33.88
N ILE A 426 5.25 26.52 -33.56
CA ILE A 426 4.64 26.36 -32.24
C ILE A 426 4.26 24.90 -31.99
N ASP A 427 3.69 24.20 -32.98
CA ASP A 427 3.33 22.80 -32.85
C ASP A 427 4.57 21.93 -32.59
N ALA A 428 5.68 22.19 -33.29
CA ALA A 428 6.95 21.49 -33.06
C ALA A 428 7.53 21.76 -31.67
N ASP A 429 7.58 23.03 -31.24
CA ASP A 429 8.10 23.42 -29.93
C ASP A 429 7.24 22.87 -28.77
N ASN A 430 5.92 22.95 -28.91
CA ASN A 430 4.99 22.42 -27.92
C ASN A 430 5.08 20.90 -27.82
N LEU A 431 5.15 20.20 -28.96
CA LEU A 431 5.33 18.75 -28.96
C LEU A 431 6.61 18.38 -28.22
N PHE A 432 7.74 19.02 -28.51
CA PHE A 432 9.00 18.76 -27.83
C PHE A 432 8.93 18.98 -26.30
N LYS A 433 8.26 20.04 -25.84
CA LYS A 433 8.05 20.31 -24.41
C LYS A 433 7.16 19.25 -23.78
N VAL A 434 6.04 18.91 -24.43
CA VAL A 434 5.10 17.90 -23.96
C VAL A 434 5.77 16.53 -23.86
N GLU A 435 6.60 16.12 -24.82
CA GLU A 435 7.35 14.86 -24.74
C GLU A 435 8.32 14.83 -23.54
N LYS A 436 8.96 15.96 -23.23
CA LYS A 436 9.79 16.08 -22.01
C LYS A 436 8.97 15.97 -20.72
N ILE A 437 7.81 16.62 -20.67
CA ILE A 437 6.91 16.56 -19.53
C ILE A 437 6.43 15.12 -19.34
N ILE A 438 5.99 14.45 -20.41
CA ILE A 438 5.55 13.05 -20.37
C ILE A 438 6.66 12.13 -19.88
N LYS A 439 7.89 12.31 -20.39
CA LYS A 439 9.04 11.50 -19.97
C LYS A 439 9.35 11.65 -18.48
N LYS A 440 9.10 12.83 -17.90
CA LYS A 440 9.42 13.13 -16.49
C LYS A 440 8.27 12.79 -15.53
N HIS A 441 7.03 12.98 -15.94
CA HIS A 441 5.86 12.98 -15.05
C HIS A 441 4.78 11.96 -15.45
N GLY A 442 4.94 11.24 -16.56
CA GLY A 442 3.81 10.56 -17.20
C GLY A 442 2.79 11.57 -17.72
N TYR A 443 1.52 11.18 -17.86
CA TYR A 443 0.49 12.15 -18.24
C TYR A 443 0.24 13.13 -17.08
N PRO A 444 0.43 14.46 -17.26
CA PRO A 444 0.22 15.43 -16.19
C PRO A 444 -1.28 15.67 -16.00
N GLY A 445 -1.90 14.76 -15.26
CA GLY A 445 -3.33 14.71 -14.99
C GLY A 445 -3.86 15.79 -14.04
N LYS A 446 -5.18 15.80 -13.86
CA LYS A 446 -5.90 16.66 -12.91
C LYS A 446 -5.28 16.67 -11.52
N SER A 447 -4.84 15.52 -11.01
CA SER A 447 -4.26 15.40 -9.67
C SER A 447 -2.92 16.12 -9.55
N LEU A 448 -2.14 16.21 -10.63
CA LEU A 448 -0.82 16.85 -10.63
C LEU A 448 -0.90 18.35 -10.92
N VAL A 449 -1.74 18.77 -11.87
CA VAL A 449 -1.74 20.16 -12.39
C VAL A 449 -3.08 20.87 -12.28
N GLY A 450 -4.14 20.16 -11.89
CA GLY A 450 -5.50 20.66 -11.83
C GLY A 450 -6.13 20.92 -13.20
N GLU A 451 -7.40 21.27 -13.19
CA GLU A 451 -8.13 21.74 -14.37
C GLU A 451 -7.92 23.26 -14.57
N PRO A 452 -7.90 23.76 -15.82
CA PRO A 452 -7.97 23.02 -17.09
C PRO A 452 -6.60 22.55 -17.63
N ALA A 453 -5.51 22.73 -16.87
CA ALA A 453 -4.14 22.46 -17.33
C ALA A 453 -3.88 20.99 -17.68
N ASN A 454 -4.63 20.07 -17.08
CA ASN A 454 -4.56 18.64 -17.37
C ASN A 454 -4.92 18.30 -18.81
N GLU A 455 -5.66 19.15 -19.53
CA GLU A 455 -6.02 18.92 -20.92
C GLU A 455 -4.93 19.33 -21.92
N SER A 456 -3.95 20.13 -21.52
CA SER A 456 -2.97 20.76 -22.42
C SER A 456 -2.19 19.75 -23.26
N VAL A 457 -1.70 18.67 -22.63
CA VAL A 457 -0.95 17.61 -23.31
C VAL A 457 -1.81 16.90 -24.36
N PHE A 458 -3.09 16.70 -24.08
CA PHE A 458 -4.01 16.06 -25.01
C PHE A 458 -4.12 16.85 -26.32
N TYR A 459 -4.31 18.18 -26.25
CA TYR A 459 -4.48 19.01 -27.44
C TYR A 459 -3.22 19.01 -28.31
N VAL A 460 -2.04 19.16 -27.70
CA VAL A 460 -0.76 19.11 -28.44
C VAL A 460 -0.59 17.77 -29.17
N ILE A 461 -0.80 16.64 -28.48
CA ILE A 461 -0.70 15.31 -29.11
C ILE A 461 -1.74 15.15 -30.21
N GLN A 462 -2.97 15.61 -29.97
CA GLN A 462 -4.07 15.48 -30.93
C GLN A 462 -3.80 16.24 -32.25
N HIS A 463 -2.92 17.24 -32.23
CA HIS A 463 -2.47 17.97 -33.42
C HIS A 463 -1.17 17.42 -34.02
N SER A 464 -0.53 16.47 -33.37
CA SER A 464 0.72 15.86 -33.82
C SER A 464 0.49 14.64 -34.71
N PRO A 465 1.51 14.21 -35.50
CA PRO A 465 1.47 12.93 -36.20
C PRO A 465 1.66 11.71 -35.26
N LYS A 466 1.84 11.93 -33.95
CA LYS A 466 2.24 10.90 -32.97
C LYS A 466 1.09 10.33 -32.13
N ILE A 467 -0.15 10.47 -32.58
CA ILE A 467 -1.32 9.96 -31.84
C ILE A 467 -1.15 8.46 -31.49
N ASP A 468 -0.65 7.66 -32.44
CA ASP A 468 -0.46 6.23 -32.26
C ASP A 468 0.57 5.88 -31.17
N GLU A 469 1.59 6.72 -30.97
CA GLU A 469 2.61 6.53 -29.92
C GLU A 469 2.03 6.76 -28.51
N TYR A 470 1.06 7.67 -28.38
CA TYR A 470 0.54 8.12 -27.08
C TYR A 470 -0.88 7.64 -26.75
N ILE A 471 -1.55 6.92 -27.66
CA ILE A 471 -2.97 6.53 -27.48
C ILE A 471 -3.22 5.75 -26.19
N LEU A 472 -2.32 4.83 -25.83
CA LEU A 472 -2.43 4.03 -24.60
C LEU A 472 -2.18 4.86 -23.33
N LEU A 473 -1.30 5.87 -23.40
CA LEU A 473 -1.06 6.78 -22.29
C LEU A 473 -2.33 7.61 -21.99
N ILE A 474 -2.97 8.13 -23.03
CA ILE A 474 -4.21 8.93 -22.92
C ILE A 474 -5.37 8.07 -22.40
N GLU A 475 -5.47 6.81 -22.84
CA GLU A 475 -6.45 5.84 -22.33
C GLU A 475 -6.26 5.58 -20.83
N LYS A 476 -5.03 5.30 -20.40
CA LYS A 476 -4.70 5.09 -18.98
C LYS A 476 -5.05 6.31 -18.13
N ALA A 477 -4.66 7.51 -18.57
CA ALA A 477 -4.97 8.75 -17.85
C ALA A 477 -6.48 8.98 -17.73
N THR A 478 -7.24 8.69 -18.79
CA THR A 478 -8.70 8.83 -18.79
C THR A 478 -9.36 7.85 -17.83
N ASN A 479 -8.94 6.58 -17.84
CA ASN A 479 -9.47 5.56 -16.93
C ASN A 479 -9.15 5.85 -15.46
N ALA A 480 -8.03 6.54 -15.20
CA ALA A 480 -7.67 7.03 -13.87
C ALA A 480 -8.45 8.30 -13.43
N GLY A 481 -9.31 8.85 -14.29
CA GLY A 481 -10.05 10.09 -14.01
C GLY A 481 -9.21 11.36 -14.13
N GLU A 482 -8.02 11.27 -14.71
CA GLU A 482 -7.06 12.37 -14.84
C GLU A 482 -7.33 13.26 -16.06
N LEU A 483 -8.08 12.76 -17.05
CA LEU A 483 -8.48 13.46 -18.27
C LEU A 483 -9.98 13.20 -18.56
N PRO A 484 -10.76 14.20 -19.03
CA PRO A 484 -12.15 13.98 -19.40
C PRO A 484 -12.31 12.94 -20.52
N PHE A 485 -13.18 11.97 -20.30
CA PHE A 485 -13.48 10.89 -21.24
C PHE A 485 -13.86 11.36 -22.66
N PRO A 486 -14.63 12.44 -22.86
CA PRO A 486 -14.90 12.97 -24.20
C PRO A 486 -13.66 13.32 -25.02
N LEU A 487 -12.54 13.67 -24.37
CA LEU A 487 -11.28 13.96 -25.07
C LEU A 487 -10.65 12.68 -25.62
N TRP A 488 -10.52 11.64 -24.78
CA TRP A 488 -10.05 10.33 -25.25
C TRP A 488 -10.92 9.78 -26.38
N ALA A 489 -12.24 9.88 -26.27
CA ALA A 489 -13.16 9.43 -27.32
C ALA A 489 -12.90 10.14 -28.67
N LYS A 490 -12.62 11.45 -28.66
CA LYS A 490 -12.23 12.21 -29.88
C LYS A 490 -10.92 11.69 -30.47
N MET A 491 -9.92 11.41 -29.64
CA MET A 491 -8.63 10.93 -30.11
C MET A 491 -8.71 9.49 -30.61
N LYS A 492 -9.50 8.62 -29.96
CA LYS A 492 -9.75 7.24 -30.39
C LYS A 492 -10.37 7.19 -31.77
N ASP A 493 -11.42 7.98 -32.01
CA ASP A 493 -12.04 8.06 -33.32
C ASP A 493 -11.08 8.60 -34.39
N ARG A 494 -10.22 9.58 -34.05
CA ARG A 494 -9.17 10.08 -34.96
C ARG A 494 -8.16 9.02 -35.31
N HIS A 495 -7.70 8.25 -34.33
CA HIS A 495 -6.82 7.11 -34.53
C HIS A 495 -7.46 6.05 -35.45
N LEU A 496 -8.74 5.70 -35.21
CA LEU A 496 -9.47 4.73 -36.05
C LEU A 496 -9.64 5.23 -37.48
N MET A 497 -10.04 6.50 -37.64
CA MET A 497 -10.15 7.14 -38.96
C MET A 497 -8.81 7.15 -39.71
N GLY A 498 -7.70 7.46 -39.04
CA GLY A 498 -6.35 7.42 -39.61
C GLY A 498 -5.94 6.02 -40.09
N GLN A 499 -6.44 4.97 -39.44
CA GLN A 499 -6.26 3.57 -39.85
C GLN A 499 -7.27 3.10 -40.90
N GLY A 500 -8.16 3.98 -41.37
CA GLY A 500 -9.24 3.63 -42.30
C GLY A 500 -10.31 2.69 -41.71
N LYS A 501 -10.43 2.64 -40.38
CA LYS A 501 -11.41 1.83 -39.65
C LYS A 501 -12.65 2.66 -39.29
N PRO A 502 -13.81 2.02 -39.05
CA PRO A 502 -14.97 2.74 -38.51
C PRO A 502 -14.65 3.35 -37.15
N GLN A 503 -15.21 4.51 -36.87
CA GLN A 503 -15.11 5.18 -35.57
C GLN A 503 -16.20 4.69 -34.61
N ILE A 504 -16.03 4.95 -33.31
CA ILE A 504 -16.93 4.45 -32.27
C ILE A 504 -17.93 5.55 -31.86
N TYR A 505 -17.44 6.78 -31.65
CA TYR A 505 -18.24 7.86 -31.04
C TYR A 505 -18.74 8.91 -32.05
N GLY A 506 -18.42 8.77 -33.33
CA GLY A 506 -18.89 9.70 -34.37
C GLY A 506 -18.28 11.11 -34.29
N THR A 507 -17.09 11.24 -33.70
CA THR A 507 -16.49 12.55 -33.42
C THR A 507 -15.74 13.16 -34.60
N GLN A 508 -15.30 12.36 -35.58
CA GLN A 508 -14.53 12.83 -36.73
C GLN A 508 -15.38 12.90 -38.01
N GLY A 509 -15.09 13.90 -38.84
CA GLY A 509 -15.69 14.09 -40.16
C GLY A 509 -14.65 14.45 -41.21
N THR A 510 -15.01 14.30 -42.48
CA THR A 510 -14.17 14.69 -43.62
C THR A 510 -15.01 15.19 -44.78
N VAL A 511 -14.37 15.84 -45.74
CA VAL A 511 -14.98 16.25 -47.01
C VAL A 511 -14.43 15.38 -48.12
N LEU A 512 -15.28 14.51 -48.68
CA LEU A 512 -14.93 13.69 -49.83
C LEU A 512 -15.04 14.52 -51.12
N ASN A 513 -14.22 14.21 -52.13
CA ASN A 513 -14.29 14.81 -53.47
C ASN A 513 -14.25 16.35 -53.51
N GLN A 514 -13.33 16.96 -52.76
CA GLN A 514 -13.19 18.42 -52.59
C GLN A 514 -13.11 19.23 -53.90
N LYS A 515 -12.67 18.63 -55.02
CA LYS A 515 -12.38 19.34 -56.28
C LYS A 515 -13.52 19.35 -57.30
N SER A 516 -14.51 18.46 -57.21
CA SER A 516 -15.53 18.27 -58.25
C SER A 516 -16.95 18.37 -57.68
N ASN A 517 -17.19 17.74 -56.52
CA ASN A 517 -18.47 17.84 -55.80
C ASN A 517 -18.25 17.45 -54.32
N PRO A 518 -17.97 18.41 -53.43
CA PRO A 518 -17.61 18.11 -52.04
C PRO A 518 -18.78 17.48 -51.29
N VAL A 519 -18.55 16.33 -50.68
CA VAL A 519 -19.53 15.64 -49.82
C VAL A 519 -19.01 15.64 -48.39
N ASN A 520 -19.63 16.44 -47.54
CA ASN A 520 -19.34 16.46 -46.10
C ASN A 520 -19.91 15.20 -45.47
N ILE A 521 -19.07 14.43 -44.78
CA ILE A 521 -19.49 13.23 -44.07
C ILE A 521 -18.94 13.21 -42.66
N ILE A 522 -19.68 12.59 -41.74
CA ILE A 522 -19.10 12.00 -40.54
C ILE A 522 -18.48 10.66 -40.97
N TRP A 523 -17.25 10.38 -40.53
CA TRP A 523 -16.56 9.15 -40.89
C TRP A 523 -17.39 7.91 -40.48
N PRO A 524 -17.38 6.79 -41.23
CA PRO A 524 -18.20 5.62 -40.92
C PRO A 524 -18.14 5.20 -39.46
N ILE A 525 -19.29 4.96 -38.84
CA ILE A 525 -19.44 4.62 -37.42
C ILE A 525 -19.77 3.14 -37.30
N GLU A 526 -19.14 2.43 -36.36
CA GLU A 526 -19.33 0.99 -36.16
C GLU A 526 -20.78 0.62 -35.79
N ASN A 527 -21.38 1.35 -34.84
CA ASN A 527 -22.77 1.14 -34.43
C ASN A 527 -23.57 2.46 -34.41
N VAL A 528 -24.13 2.82 -35.56
CA VAL A 528 -24.94 4.04 -35.72
C VAL A 528 -26.19 4.04 -34.84
N GLY A 529 -26.81 2.88 -34.58
CA GLY A 529 -28.05 2.80 -33.81
C GLY A 529 -27.87 3.11 -32.32
N ALA A 530 -26.67 2.92 -31.78
CA ALA A 530 -26.36 3.13 -30.36
C ALA A 530 -25.45 4.33 -30.09
N VAL A 531 -24.93 5.01 -31.12
CA VAL A 531 -23.84 5.99 -30.97
C VAL A 531 -24.21 7.16 -30.08
N ASP A 532 -25.41 7.73 -30.18
CA ASP A 532 -25.80 8.88 -29.35
C ASP A 532 -25.99 8.50 -27.88
N SER A 533 -26.49 7.29 -27.60
CA SER A 533 -26.56 6.75 -26.25
C SER A 533 -25.15 6.53 -25.67
N LEU A 534 -24.23 5.99 -26.47
CA LEU A 534 -22.83 5.79 -26.08
C LEU A 534 -22.14 7.13 -25.83
N ARG A 535 -22.37 8.13 -26.69
CA ARG A 535 -21.88 9.51 -26.53
C ARG A 535 -22.34 10.11 -25.21
N LEU A 536 -23.62 9.95 -24.85
CA LEU A 536 -24.15 10.44 -23.59
C LEU A 536 -23.49 9.75 -22.37
N GLN A 537 -23.31 8.43 -22.42
CA GLN A 537 -22.66 7.66 -21.34
C GLN A 537 -21.24 8.14 -21.06
N VAL A 538 -20.51 8.54 -22.10
CA VAL A 538 -19.12 9.00 -21.98
C VAL A 538 -18.99 10.51 -21.80
N GLY A 539 -20.09 11.24 -21.64
CA GLY A 539 -20.10 12.65 -21.26
C GLY A 539 -20.19 13.66 -22.41
N PHE A 540 -20.52 13.26 -23.63
CA PHE A 540 -20.88 14.22 -24.68
C PHE A 540 -22.30 14.77 -24.47
N THR A 541 -22.48 16.06 -24.71
CA THR A 541 -23.79 16.73 -24.66
C THR A 541 -24.46 16.84 -26.03
N SER A 542 -23.75 16.52 -27.11
CA SER A 542 -24.23 16.66 -28.48
C SER A 542 -24.39 15.32 -29.19
N THR A 543 -25.39 15.22 -30.05
CA THR A 543 -25.58 14.10 -30.98
C THR A 543 -24.53 14.11 -32.10
N VAL A 544 -24.43 13.00 -32.84
CA VAL A 544 -23.58 12.94 -34.05
C VAL A 544 -23.99 13.99 -35.08
N GLU A 545 -25.29 14.22 -35.27
CA GLU A 545 -25.78 15.23 -36.22
C GLU A 545 -25.39 16.65 -35.78
N GLU A 546 -25.54 16.97 -34.50
CA GLU A 546 -25.12 18.28 -33.95
C GLU A 546 -23.60 18.47 -34.05
N ASN A 547 -22.80 17.43 -33.83
CA ASN A 547 -21.36 17.49 -34.07
C ASN A 547 -21.04 17.74 -35.55
N GLY A 548 -21.76 17.11 -36.47
CA GLY A 548 -21.63 17.36 -37.91
C GLY A 548 -22.02 18.79 -38.30
N LYS A 549 -23.10 19.34 -37.74
CA LYS A 549 -23.49 20.74 -37.94
C LYS A 549 -22.43 21.71 -37.43
N ARG A 550 -21.81 21.42 -36.28
CA ARG A 550 -20.68 22.19 -35.77
C ARG A 550 -19.48 22.19 -36.72
N MET A 551 -19.22 21.09 -37.42
CA MET A 551 -18.08 20.96 -38.35
C MET A 551 -18.34 21.57 -39.72
N PHE A 552 -19.56 21.42 -40.23
CA PHE A 552 -19.88 21.66 -41.65
C PHE A 552 -20.98 22.71 -41.88
N GLY A 553 -21.57 23.27 -40.81
CA GLY A 553 -22.64 24.26 -40.85
C GLY A 553 -24.04 23.67 -40.60
N ASP A 554 -25.02 24.54 -40.31
CA ASP A 554 -26.37 24.17 -39.89
C ASP A 554 -27.18 23.36 -40.92
N ASP A 555 -26.80 23.47 -42.19
CA ASP A 555 -27.41 22.72 -43.30
C ASP A 555 -26.97 21.25 -43.34
N PHE A 556 -25.96 20.86 -42.56
CA PHE A 556 -25.52 19.48 -42.48
C PHE A 556 -26.65 18.56 -41.97
N ARG A 557 -26.83 17.42 -42.63
CA ARG A 557 -27.71 16.34 -42.20
C ARG A 557 -26.90 15.06 -42.14
N PHE A 558 -26.93 14.40 -40.98
CA PHE A 558 -26.20 13.17 -40.80
C PHE A 558 -26.78 12.07 -41.70
N LYS A 559 -25.89 11.39 -42.42
CA LYS A 559 -26.20 10.20 -43.21
C LYS A 559 -25.16 9.13 -42.89
N SER A 560 -25.62 7.91 -42.67
CA SER A 560 -24.74 6.76 -42.44
C SER A 560 -24.07 6.35 -43.74
N TYR A 561 -22.73 6.29 -43.73
CA TYR A 561 -21.91 5.77 -44.82
C TYR A 561 -21.11 4.57 -44.32
N SER A 562 -21.01 3.52 -45.15
CA SER A 562 -20.04 2.45 -44.93
C SER A 562 -18.67 2.83 -45.49
N LEU A 563 -17.61 2.11 -45.10
CA LEU A 563 -16.29 2.26 -45.71
C LEU A 563 -16.30 1.95 -47.22
N GLN A 564 -17.23 1.13 -47.70
CA GLN A 564 -17.41 0.87 -49.13
C GLN A 564 -18.03 2.07 -49.85
N ASP A 565 -18.98 2.75 -49.21
CA ASP A 565 -19.58 3.97 -49.76
C ASP A 565 -18.53 5.09 -49.87
N VAL A 566 -17.68 5.26 -48.86
CA VAL A 566 -16.56 6.22 -48.90
C VAL A 566 -15.64 5.94 -50.09
N LYS A 567 -15.20 4.69 -50.26
CA LYS A 567 -14.36 4.28 -51.39
C LYS A 567 -15.03 4.47 -52.75
N ARG A 568 -16.35 4.29 -52.84
CA ARG A 568 -17.13 4.49 -54.07
C ARG A 568 -17.20 5.99 -54.42
N ILE A 569 -17.54 6.84 -53.45
CA ILE A 569 -17.64 8.29 -53.62
C ILE A 569 -16.29 8.91 -54.02
N GLU A 570 -15.18 8.40 -53.47
CA GLU A 570 -13.84 8.80 -53.88
C GLU A 570 -13.45 8.34 -55.30
N LYS A 571 -14.01 7.22 -55.78
CA LYS A 571 -13.71 6.64 -57.10
C LYS A 571 -14.59 7.15 -58.25
N GLU A 572 -15.81 7.65 -57.98
CA GLU A 572 -16.80 8.01 -59.00
C GLU A 572 -16.43 9.24 -59.87
N HIS A 573 -15.30 9.92 -59.60
CA HIS A 573 -14.76 10.97 -60.49
C HIS A 573 -13.22 10.84 -60.65
N PRO A 574 -12.74 10.06 -61.64
CA PRO A 574 -11.33 9.70 -61.75
C PRO A 574 -10.54 10.77 -62.50
N TRP A 575 -9.89 11.68 -61.78
CA TRP A 575 -8.66 12.32 -62.28
C TRP A 575 -7.50 12.24 -61.29
N ILE A 576 -7.57 11.37 -60.27
CA ILE A 576 -6.46 11.16 -59.33
C ILE A 576 -6.24 9.65 -59.08
N ILE A 577 -5.84 8.94 -60.14
CA ILE A 577 -4.98 7.75 -59.99
C ILE A 577 -3.49 8.17 -59.95
N GLN A 578 -3.18 9.46 -60.15
CA GLN A 578 -1.80 9.93 -60.26
C GLN A 578 -1.10 10.23 -58.91
N ILE A 579 -1.81 10.55 -57.82
CA ILE A 579 -1.17 10.97 -56.55
C ILE A 579 -0.93 9.80 -55.57
N LEU A 580 -1.61 8.65 -55.73
CA LEU A 580 -1.30 7.44 -54.94
C LEU A 580 -0.04 6.70 -55.41
N LYS A 581 0.65 7.18 -56.45
CA LYS A 581 1.95 6.65 -56.90
C LYS A 581 3.17 7.40 -56.33
N ASP A 582 3.00 8.62 -55.80
CA ASP A 582 4.13 9.48 -55.40
C ASP A 582 4.37 9.56 -53.88
N ILE A 583 3.67 8.77 -53.07
CA ILE A 583 4.02 8.54 -51.65
C ILE A 583 4.55 7.11 -51.51
N LYS A 584 5.74 6.92 -52.06
CA LYS A 584 6.64 5.82 -51.72
C LYS A 584 8.07 6.37 -51.69
N ILE A 585 8.34 7.20 -50.68
CA ILE A 585 9.66 7.42 -50.08
C ILE A 585 9.43 7.54 -48.58
#